data_AF-A0A257SKR3-F1
#
_entry.id   AF-A0A257SKR3-F1
#
_cell.length_a   1.000
_cell.length_b   1.000
_cell.length_c   1.000
_cell.angle_alpha   90.00
_cell.angle_beta   90.00
_cell.angle_gamma   90.00
#
_symmetry.space_group_name_H-M   'P 1'
#
loop_
_entity.id
_entity.type
_entity.pdbx_description
1 polymer ?
#
loop_
_entity_poly.entity_id
_entity_poly.type
_entity_poly.pdbx_seq_one_letter_code
_entity_poly.pdbx_strand_id
1 'polypeptide(L)'
;MKYRNKTIVHVIDVRSRLEFFFGHVPGAVWIPVHKVGPAALSRRGIAKDAGILVYCASGSRSSIAVSALKNAGYTRVVDGGGMAEVRKHLRADG
;
A
#
# COMPACT_ATOMS: atom_id res chain seq x y z
N MET A 1 13.01 -11.54 -4.87
CA MET A 1 12.93 -10.46 -3.87
C MET A 1 11.98 -9.39 -4.40
N LYS A 2 10.73 -9.40 -3.93
CA LYS A 2 9.54 -8.76 -4.55
C LYS A 2 9.62 -7.23 -4.70
N TYR A 3 10.59 -6.61 -4.04
CA TYR A 3 10.79 -5.15 -3.95
C TYR A 3 12.14 -4.69 -4.53
N ARG A 4 13.01 -5.62 -4.94
CA ARG A 4 14.36 -5.31 -5.42
C ARG A 4 14.25 -4.44 -6.69
N ASN A 5 14.82 -3.24 -6.65
CA ASN A 5 14.80 -2.20 -7.69
C ASN A 5 13.53 -1.34 -7.82
N LYS A 6 12.64 -1.30 -6.82
CA LYS A 6 11.53 -0.32 -6.79
C LYS A 6 11.70 0.64 -5.61
N THR A 7 11.95 1.93 -5.90
CA THR A 7 11.85 2.99 -4.89
C THR A 7 10.39 3.10 -4.44
N ILE A 8 10.08 2.54 -3.27
CA ILE A 8 8.78 2.69 -2.61
C ILE A 8 8.85 3.97 -1.77
N VAL A 9 7.91 4.88 -2.00
CA VAL A 9 7.83 6.17 -1.29
C VAL A 9 6.61 6.21 -0.38
N HIS A 10 5.54 5.48 -0.74
CA HIS A 10 4.31 5.42 0.04
C HIS A 10 3.93 3.99 0.38
N VAL A 11 3.64 3.75 1.65
CA VAL A 11 3.08 2.48 2.15
C VAL A 11 1.63 2.73 2.55
N ILE A 12 0.68 1.99 1.98
CA ILE A 12 -0.76 2.17 2.22
C ILE A 12 -1.34 0.92 2.88
N ASP A 13 -1.92 1.10 4.07
CA ASP A 13 -2.68 0.07 4.77
C ASP A 13 -4.17 0.18 4.41
N VAL A 14 -4.71 -0.85 3.75
CA VAL A 14 -6.11 -0.89 3.31
C VAL A 14 -7.04 -1.66 4.24
N ARG A 15 -6.57 -2.00 5.45
CA ARG A 15 -7.36 -2.68 6.48
C ARG A 15 -8.39 -1.76 7.13
N SER A 16 -9.16 -2.30 8.08
CA SER A 16 -10.07 -1.51 8.90
C SER A 16 -9.32 -0.53 9.82
N ARG A 17 -10.04 0.46 10.33
CA ARG A 17 -9.48 1.46 11.27
C ARG A 17 -8.93 0.80 12.54
N LEU A 18 -9.65 -0.19 13.07
CA LEU A 18 -9.24 -0.92 14.27
C LEU A 18 -7.96 -1.72 14.01
N GLU A 19 -7.90 -2.47 12.91
CA GLU A 19 -6.68 -3.21 12.52
C GLU A 19 -5.46 -2.28 12.39
N PHE A 20 -5.63 -1.08 11.83
CA PHE A 20 -4.55 -0.08 11.73
C PHE A 20 -4.14 0.46 13.11
N PHE A 21 -5.12 0.80 13.95
CA PHE A 21 -4.91 1.35 15.29
C PHE A 21 -4.17 0.37 16.21
N PHE A 22 -4.55 -0.92 16.20
CA PHE A 22 -3.89 -1.96 16.99
C PHE A 22 -2.48 -2.31 16.50
N GLY A 23 -2.06 -1.79 15.35
CA GLY A 23 -0.70 -1.89 14.87
C GLY A 23 -0.64 -2.00 13.36
N HIS A 24 0.28 -1.24 12.77
CA HIS A 24 0.50 -1.19 11.33
C HIS A 24 2.01 -1.26 11.03
N VAL A 25 2.36 -1.18 9.75
CA VAL A 25 3.76 -1.03 9.31
C VAL A 25 4.18 0.43 9.58
N PRO A 26 5.34 0.70 10.22
CA PRO A 26 5.80 2.07 10.43
C PRO A 26 5.83 2.90 9.15
N GLY A 27 5.35 4.14 9.22
CA GLY A 27 5.25 5.04 8.06
C GLY A 27 4.08 4.75 7.10
N ALA A 28 3.27 3.71 7.37
CA ALA A 28 2.10 3.43 6.55
C ALA A 28 0.99 4.47 6.76
N VAL A 29 0.35 4.89 5.67
CA VAL A 29 -0.86 5.71 5.70
C VAL A 29 -2.10 4.83 5.63
N TRP A 30 -3.10 5.11 6.47
CA TRP A 30 -4.36 4.39 6.45
C TRP A 30 -5.32 4.92 5.38
N ILE A 31 -5.75 4.05 4.47
CA ILE A 31 -6.81 4.30 3.49
C ILE A 31 -7.59 2.99 3.31
N PRO A 32 -8.79 2.81 3.90
CA PRO A 32 -9.47 1.53 3.85
C PRO A 32 -9.82 1.14 2.41
N VAL A 33 -9.88 -0.17 2.11
CA VAL A 33 -10.05 -0.70 0.74
C VAL A 33 -11.22 -0.10 -0.04
N HIS A 34 -12.33 0.24 0.62
CA HIS A 34 -13.50 0.84 -0.04
C HIS A 34 -13.35 2.35 -0.34
N LYS A 35 -12.28 2.99 0.13
CA LYS A 35 -11.96 4.41 -0.12
C LYS A 35 -10.64 4.58 -0.90
N VAL A 36 -9.91 3.50 -1.16
CA VAL A 36 -8.64 3.58 -1.91
C VAL A 36 -8.94 3.85 -3.37
N GLY A 37 -8.28 4.86 -3.94
CA GLY A 37 -8.54 5.31 -5.30
C GLY A 37 -7.90 6.67 -5.62
N PRO A 38 -8.00 7.13 -6.87
CA PRO A 38 -7.31 8.33 -7.34
C PRO A 38 -7.66 9.58 -6.53
N ALA A 39 -8.92 9.77 -6.13
CA ALA A 39 -9.32 10.91 -5.31
C ALA A 39 -8.69 10.89 -3.90
N ALA A 40 -8.51 9.71 -3.31
CA ALA A 40 -7.88 9.59 -1.99
C ALA A 40 -6.37 9.84 -2.06
N LEU A 41 -5.70 9.37 -3.11
CA LEU A 41 -4.27 9.58 -3.32
C LEU A 41 -3.96 11.01 -3.76
N SER A 42 -4.75 11.59 -4.66
CA SER A 42 -4.60 12.98 -5.12
C SER A 42 -4.75 14.00 -3.97
N ARG A 43 -5.73 13.83 -3.08
CA ARG A 43 -5.88 14.68 -1.87
C ARG A 43 -4.68 14.62 -0.92
N ARG A 44 -3.84 13.60 -1.05
CA ARG A 44 -2.60 13.42 -0.27
C ARG A 44 -1.36 13.85 -1.05
N GLY A 45 -1.51 14.43 -2.25
CA GLY A 45 -0.38 14.83 -3.10
C GLY A 45 0.39 13.65 -3.71
N ILE A 46 -0.20 12.45 -3.74
CA ILE A 46 0.47 11.26 -4.27
C ILE A 46 0.31 11.22 -5.79
N ALA A 47 1.41 11.48 -6.50
CA ALA A 47 1.48 11.47 -7.95
C ALA A 47 1.25 10.06 -8.54
N LYS A 48 0.83 10.01 -9.82
CA LYS A 48 0.52 8.73 -10.51
C LYS A 48 1.74 7.83 -10.75
N ASP A 49 2.92 8.42 -10.81
CA ASP A 49 4.22 7.75 -10.97
C ASP A 49 4.95 7.52 -9.64
N ALA A 50 4.33 7.85 -8.51
CA ALA A 50 4.89 7.58 -7.19
C ALA A 50 4.97 6.07 -6.92
N GLY A 51 6.04 5.64 -6.26
CA GLY A 51 6.20 4.26 -5.82
C GLY A 51 5.28 3.96 -4.64
N ILE A 52 4.25 3.14 -4.85
CA ILE A 52 3.20 2.85 -3.86
C ILE A 52 3.22 1.35 -3.55
N LEU A 53 3.38 1.00 -2.28
CA LEU A 53 3.17 -0.35 -1.75
C LEU A 53 1.84 -0.39 -1.01
N VAL A 54 0.97 -1.31 -1.39
CA VAL A 54 -0.35 -1.49 -0.74
C VAL A 54 -0.37 -2.84 -0.04
N TYR A 55 -0.83 -2.89 1.21
CA TYR A 55 -0.94 -4.14 1.96
C TYR A 55 -2.22 -4.23 2.78
N CYS A 56 -2.57 -5.45 3.17
CA CYS A 56 -3.66 -5.69 4.10
C CYS A 56 -3.33 -6.79 5.11
N ALA A 57 -4.32 -7.49 5.67
CA ALA A 57 -4.05 -8.57 6.62
C ALA A 57 -3.41 -9.79 5.94
N SER A 58 -4.02 -10.29 4.85
CA SER A 58 -3.68 -11.55 4.19
C SER A 58 -3.37 -11.45 2.69
N GLY A 59 -3.66 -10.31 2.05
CA GLY A 59 -3.40 -10.06 0.62
C GLY A 59 -4.65 -9.80 -0.24
N SER A 60 -5.83 -10.28 0.17
CA SER A 60 -7.03 -10.16 -0.68
C SER A 60 -7.46 -8.72 -0.93
N ARG A 61 -7.44 -7.87 0.11
CA ARG A 61 -7.85 -6.45 0.00
C ARG A 61 -6.80 -5.60 -0.74
N SER A 62 -5.52 -5.93 -0.59
CA SER A 62 -4.45 -5.20 -1.29
C SER A 62 -4.45 -5.49 -2.77
N SER A 63 -4.72 -6.73 -3.20
CA SER A 63 -4.86 -7.07 -4.62
C SER A 63 -5.98 -6.28 -5.33
N ILE A 64 -7.14 -6.13 -4.66
CA ILE A 64 -8.26 -5.30 -5.15
C ILE A 64 -7.83 -3.84 -5.28
N ALA A 65 -7.21 -3.29 -4.24
CA ALA A 65 -6.74 -1.91 -4.22
C ALA A 65 -5.70 -1.62 -5.31
N VAL A 66 -4.74 -2.54 -5.51
CA VAL A 66 -3.69 -2.41 -6.52
C VAL A 66 -4.27 -2.41 -7.92
N SER A 67 -5.23 -3.31 -8.20
CA SER A 67 -5.93 -3.37 -9.48
C SER A 67 -6.68 -2.06 -9.76
N ALA A 68 -7.41 -1.54 -8.77
CA ALA A 68 -8.12 -0.26 -8.91
C ALA A 68 -7.17 0.92 -9.18
N LEU A 69 -6.03 0.99 -8.48
CA LEU A 69 -5.06 2.07 -8.68
C LEU A 69 -4.36 1.97 -10.05
N LYS A 70 -3.99 0.77 -10.49
CA LYS A 70 -3.42 0.57 -11.82
C LYS A 70 -4.40 0.98 -12.93
N ASN A 71 -5.67 0.60 -12.80
CA ASN A 71 -6.72 1.02 -13.73
C ASN A 71 -6.94 2.53 -13.75
N ALA A 72 -6.66 3.23 -12.63
CA ALA A 72 -6.70 4.69 -12.55
C ALA A 72 -5.43 5.39 -13.11
N GLY A 73 -4.46 4.62 -13.60
CA GLY A 73 -3.23 5.11 -14.21
C GLY A 73 -2.06 5.29 -13.24
N TYR A 74 -2.12 4.72 -12.04
CA TYR A 74 -0.94 4.66 -11.18
C TYR A 74 0.05 3.59 -11.69
N THR A 75 1.23 4.01 -12.08
CA THR A 75 2.17 3.17 -12.85
C THR A 75 3.11 2.35 -11.98
N ARG A 76 3.33 2.78 -10.72
CA ARG A 76 4.31 2.18 -9.80
C ARG A 76 3.67 1.62 -8.52
N VAL A 77 2.57 0.88 -8.68
CA VAL A 77 1.85 0.23 -7.58
C VAL A 77 2.28 -1.23 -7.40
N VAL A 78 2.61 -1.62 -6.17
CA VAL A 78 3.04 -2.97 -5.76
C VAL A 78 2.05 -3.54 -4.75
N ASP A 79 1.60 -4.77 -4.98
CA ASP A 79 0.89 -5.55 -3.97
C ASP A 79 1.88 -6.16 -2.98
N GLY A 80 1.88 -5.63 -1.76
CA GLY A 80 2.68 -6.12 -0.65
C GLY A 80 2.10 -7.36 0.04
N GLY A 81 0.87 -7.75 -0.31
CA GLY A 81 0.20 -8.90 0.29
C GLY A 81 -0.25 -8.66 1.73
N GLY A 82 0.05 -9.62 2.60
CA GLY A 82 -0.27 -9.55 4.02
C GLY A 82 0.74 -8.75 4.85
N MET A 83 0.30 -8.19 5.97
CA MET A 83 1.16 -7.38 6.87
C MET A 83 2.39 -8.14 7.33
N ALA A 84 2.27 -9.46 7.56
CA ALA A 84 3.40 -10.31 7.94
C ALA A 84 4.49 -10.38 6.84
N GLU A 85 4.08 -10.42 5.57
CA GLU A 85 5.02 -10.40 4.44
C GLU A 85 5.72 -9.06 4.36
N VAL A 86 4.98 -7.96 4.42
CA VAL A 86 5.52 -6.59 4.35
C VAL A 86 6.51 -6.32 5.49
N ARG A 87 6.18 -6.71 6.73
CA ARG A 87 7.07 -6.52 7.89
C ARG A 87 8.40 -7.26 7.76
N LYS A 88 8.44 -8.39 7.07
CA LYS A 88 9.70 -9.14 6.83
C LYS A 88 10.63 -8.40 5.86
N HIS A 89 10.07 -7.67 4.90
CA HIS A 89 10.84 -7.11 3.79
C HIS A 89 11.17 -5.62 3.95
N LEU A 90 10.30 -4.81 4.57
CA LEU A 90 10.59 -3.39 4.82
C LEU A 90 11.59 -3.14 5.96
N ARG A 91 11.89 -4.15 6.77
CA ARG A 91 12.94 -4.09 7.81
C ARG A 91 14.34 -4.35 7.26
N ALA A 92 14.47 -4.82 6.02
CA ALA A 92 15.75 -5.24 5.45
C ALA A 92 16.49 -4.13 4.68
N ASP A 93 15.84 -2.98 4.47
CA ASP A 93 16.41 -1.83 3.74
C ASP A 93 16.76 -0.65 4.68
N GLY A 94 16.88 -0.92 5.99
CA GLY A 94 17.29 0.04 7.03
C GLY A 94 18.66 -0.31 7.59
#